data_AF-A0AAU4PQS5-F1
#
_entry.id   AF-A0AAU4PQS5-F1
#
_cell.length_a   1.000
_cell.length_b   1.000
_cell.length_c   1.000
_cell.angle_alpha   90.00
_cell.angle_beta   90.00
_cell.angle_gamma   90.00
#
_symmetry.space_group_name_H-M   'P 1'
#
loop_
_entity.id
_entity.type
_entity.pdbx_description
1 polymer ?
#
loop_
_entity_poly.entity_id
_entity_poly.type
_entity_poly.pdbx_seq_one_letter_code
_entity_poly.pdbx_strand_id
1 'polypeptide(L)'
;MPPPSGFGWRQVWLTVTAETTDEAALRGRCTSRPWTVHGLGTQSEDSRTARLRIEVWVNGARRGACAEAQRQFEELLADRPAVRVVQAALAPKRTWEAVSTWHMSREPAWHANAATRWIKDAWIHSGGADERRMVHLQGEGAPEQAEALLQLDSGGGVPFVPGMHHARRAMGAAAPPLNTERDVRARRSAMNWALAAGYLAFLAYGWTAHILPRRWQVVVAVPLIAAAWLLGSRATGNAERPWTVRFGAGAMLVFGLAGSGYMINTAEPRGLNMGLLLAIMITGLLAFGVWGSWYACKFSRIARNAVALSPVLVLPLPWVIPFVAQIMQSVYLSVFGIPTSAVNVDPVYTYFIALKPVAVGAGALLFSLGLAGLARYLYWPVGQKVTSLALVACVAGTYVVTTLNTAVQHVGAAAMRAAQSASEGRDPAGFFGIDGQLLCVSAVVDRPAMENGPLPTGHRVLVFDRAGDDLWLWDPGRAALPRGPRPALHAKAEHVSTWTPTGDRGCKRTNGR
;
A
#
# COMPACT_ATOMS: atom_id res chain seq x y z
N MET A 1 -24.47 -35.02 -9.03
CA MET A 1 -24.73 -34.24 -7.81
C MET A 1 -24.19 -32.82 -8.02
N PRO A 2 -24.92 -31.75 -7.66
CA PRO A 2 -24.40 -30.39 -7.78
C PRO A 2 -23.20 -30.17 -6.84
N PRO A 3 -22.24 -29.30 -7.19
CA PRO A 3 -21.08 -29.02 -6.36
C PRO A 3 -21.51 -28.47 -4.99
N PRO A 4 -20.81 -28.81 -3.89
CA PRO A 4 -21.07 -28.22 -2.59
C PRO A 4 -20.92 -26.69 -2.66
N SER A 5 -21.94 -25.96 -2.19
CA SER A 5 -21.97 -24.51 -2.19
C SER A 5 -20.98 -23.95 -1.17
N GLY A 6 -19.81 -23.49 -1.63
CA GLY A 6 -18.83 -22.84 -0.76
C GLY A 6 -17.51 -22.49 -1.45
N PHE A 7 -16.88 -21.38 -1.05
CA PHE A 7 -15.53 -21.04 -1.49
C PHE A 7 -14.52 -22.02 -0.88
N GLY A 8 -13.73 -22.70 -1.72
CA GLY A 8 -12.61 -23.54 -1.27
C GLY A 8 -12.67 -24.99 -1.72
N TRP A 9 -13.81 -25.45 -2.21
CA TRP A 9 -13.96 -26.80 -2.76
C TRP A 9 -13.23 -26.96 -4.10
N ARG A 10 -12.53 -28.08 -4.24
CA ARG A 10 -11.81 -28.50 -5.44
C ARG A 10 -12.27 -29.89 -5.82
N GLN A 11 -12.58 -30.06 -7.10
CA GLN A 11 -12.83 -31.37 -7.67
C GLN A 11 -11.50 -32.01 -8.05
N VAL A 12 -11.23 -33.19 -7.52
CA VAL A 12 -10.06 -34.02 -7.82
C VAL A 12 -10.57 -35.30 -8.46
N TRP A 13 -9.94 -35.68 -9.56
CA TRP A 13 -10.12 -36.97 -10.20
C TRP A 13 -9.05 -37.92 -9.67
N LEU A 14 -9.49 -38.93 -8.92
CA LEU A 14 -8.67 -40.07 -8.55
C LEU A 14 -8.89 -41.16 -9.60
N THR A 15 -7.80 -41.62 -10.21
CA THR A 15 -7.80 -42.80 -11.07
C THR A 15 -7.32 -43.96 -10.24
N VAL A 16 -8.17 -44.98 -10.12
CA VAL A 16 -8.00 -46.11 -9.21
C VAL A 16 -8.04 -47.40 -10.00
N THR A 17 -7.22 -48.36 -9.59
CA THR A 17 -7.31 -49.75 -10.05
C THR A 17 -7.85 -50.60 -8.91
N ALA A 18 -8.87 -51.41 -9.20
CA ALA A 18 -9.47 -52.37 -8.28
C ALA A 18 -9.65 -53.71 -8.99
N GLU A 19 -9.65 -54.82 -8.25
CA GLU A 19 -10.06 -56.11 -8.82
C GLU A 19 -11.55 -56.08 -9.18
N THR A 20 -11.94 -56.81 -10.23
CA THR A 20 -13.33 -56.80 -10.74
C THR A 20 -14.35 -57.24 -9.68
N THR A 21 -13.95 -58.13 -8.77
CA THR A 21 -14.71 -58.60 -7.60
C THR A 21 -14.98 -57.50 -6.57
N ASP A 22 -14.12 -56.47 -6.52
CA ASP A 22 -14.15 -55.39 -5.54
C ASP A 22 -14.82 -54.10 -6.07
N GLU A 23 -15.15 -54.06 -7.36
CA GLU A 23 -15.77 -52.90 -8.00
C GLU A 23 -17.14 -52.57 -7.39
N ALA A 24 -17.99 -53.58 -7.15
CA ALA A 24 -19.33 -53.38 -6.58
C ALA A 24 -19.27 -52.83 -5.15
N ALA A 25 -18.33 -53.33 -4.35
CA ALA A 25 -18.10 -52.87 -2.98
C ALA A 25 -17.53 -51.44 -2.95
N LEU A 26 -16.61 -51.13 -3.87
CA LEU A 26 -16.05 -49.79 -4.02
C LEU A 26 -17.12 -48.76 -4.41
N ARG A 27 -17.97 -49.11 -5.39
CA ARG A 27 -19.09 -48.26 -5.81
C ARG A 27 -20.03 -47.98 -4.63
N GLY A 28 -20.41 -49.01 -3.87
CA GLY A 28 -21.28 -48.86 -2.68
C GLY A 28 -20.71 -47.93 -1.60
N ARG A 29 -19.42 -47.99 -1.31
CA ARG A 29 -18.75 -47.09 -0.34
C ARG A 29 -18.52 -45.69 -0.88
N CYS A 30 -18.26 -45.55 -2.17
CA CYS A 30 -18.14 -44.22 -2.78
C CYS A 30 -19.50 -43.50 -2.81
N THR A 31 -20.61 -44.23 -3.00
CA THR A 31 -21.97 -43.66 -2.97
C THR A 31 -22.44 -43.22 -1.58
N SER A 32 -21.82 -43.73 -0.49
CA SER A 32 -22.11 -43.22 0.87
C SER A 32 -21.45 -41.88 1.17
N ARG A 33 -20.55 -41.42 0.28
CA ARG A 33 -19.96 -40.08 0.26
C ARG A 33 -20.49 -39.31 -0.96
N PRO A 34 -20.33 -37.97 -1.01
CA PRO A 34 -20.70 -37.17 -2.19
C PRO A 34 -19.66 -37.35 -3.32
N TRP A 35 -19.31 -38.59 -3.67
CA TRP A 35 -18.32 -38.95 -4.68
C TRP A 35 -18.99 -39.62 -5.87
N THR A 36 -18.56 -39.27 -7.08
CA THR A 36 -19.06 -39.86 -8.32
C THR A 36 -18.04 -40.84 -8.89
N VAL A 37 -18.47 -42.07 -9.18
CA VAL A 37 -17.62 -43.12 -9.76
C VAL A 37 -17.98 -43.30 -11.23
N HIS A 38 -16.98 -43.22 -12.10
CA HIS A 38 -17.08 -43.46 -13.54
C HIS A 38 -16.20 -44.64 -13.92
N GLY A 39 -16.76 -45.61 -14.65
CA GLY A 39 -15.96 -46.68 -15.26
C GLY A 39 -15.14 -46.12 -16.42
N LEU A 40 -13.82 -46.37 -16.44
CA LEU A 40 -12.95 -45.99 -17.57
C LEU A 40 -12.75 -47.13 -18.58
N GLY A 41 -13.49 -48.24 -18.41
CA GLY A 41 -13.34 -49.47 -19.20
C GLY A 41 -12.34 -50.45 -18.57
N THR A 42 -12.45 -51.73 -18.94
CA THR A 42 -11.47 -52.78 -18.65
C THR A 42 -10.30 -52.65 -19.63
N GLN A 43 -9.07 -52.70 -19.13
CA GLN A 43 -7.90 -52.63 -20.00
C GLN A 43 -7.43 -54.05 -20.34
N SER A 44 -7.64 -54.49 -21.58
CA SER A 44 -7.20 -55.78 -22.14
C SER A 44 -7.97 -57.02 -21.65
N GLU A 45 -8.24 -57.93 -22.59
CA GLU A 45 -9.02 -59.20 -22.46
C GLU A 45 -8.51 -60.18 -21.39
N ASP A 46 -7.37 -59.90 -20.75
CA ASP A 46 -6.71 -60.80 -19.79
C ASP A 46 -6.50 -60.19 -18.39
N SER A 47 -7.09 -59.03 -18.09
CA SER A 47 -6.87 -58.34 -16.80
C SER A 47 -8.04 -58.49 -15.82
N ARG A 48 -7.75 -59.03 -14.63
CA ARG A 48 -8.67 -59.06 -13.47
C ARG A 48 -8.85 -57.69 -12.80
N THR A 49 -8.47 -56.59 -13.45
CA THR A 49 -8.39 -55.25 -12.87
C THR A 49 -9.21 -54.23 -13.64
N ALA A 50 -10.17 -53.61 -12.95
CA ALA A 50 -10.98 -52.51 -13.44
C ALA A 50 -10.32 -51.17 -13.13
N ARG A 51 -10.31 -50.25 -14.10
CA ARG A 51 -9.86 -48.87 -13.90
C ARG A 51 -11.06 -47.95 -13.73
N LEU A 52 -11.10 -47.27 -12.60
CA LEU A 52 -12.21 -46.40 -12.19
C LEU A 52 -11.71 -44.96 -12.03
N ARG A 53 -12.52 -44.00 -12.45
CA ARG A 53 -12.33 -42.59 -12.14
C ARG A 53 -13.31 -42.19 -11.05
N ILE A 54 -12.79 -41.69 -9.95
CA ILE A 54 -13.57 -41.25 -8.80
C ILE A 54 -13.40 -39.73 -8.69
N GLU A 55 -14.51 -39.01 -8.71
CA GLU A 55 -14.52 -37.58 -8.50
C GLU A 55 -14.75 -37.29 -7.02
N VAL A 56 -13.73 -36.69 -6.40
CA VAL A 56 -13.71 -36.34 -4.98
C VAL A 56 -13.73 -34.82 -4.85
N TRP A 57 -14.65 -34.32 -4.03
CA TRP A 57 -14.68 -32.92 -3.63
C TRP A 57 -13.92 -32.73 -2.33
N VAL A 58 -12.87 -31.91 -2.35
CA VAL A 58 -12.01 -31.63 -1.20
C VAL A 58 -12.00 -30.14 -0.91
N ASN A 59 -12.08 -29.77 0.37
CA ASN A 59 -11.96 -28.40 0.81
C ASN A 59 -10.48 -28.08 1.08
N GLY A 60 -9.88 -27.14 0.34
CA GLY A 60 -8.49 -26.75 0.60
C GLY A 60 -7.72 -26.07 -0.55
N ALA A 61 -6.44 -25.80 -0.28
CA ALA A 61 -5.52 -25.19 -1.23
C ALA A 61 -5.17 -26.14 -2.39
N ARG A 62 -5.00 -25.61 -3.61
CA ARG A 62 -4.72 -26.39 -4.85
C ARG A 62 -3.53 -27.35 -4.70
N ARG A 63 -2.49 -26.94 -3.96
CA ARG A 63 -1.27 -27.74 -3.76
C ARG A 63 -1.47 -28.95 -2.83
N GLY A 64 -2.46 -28.91 -1.94
CA GLY A 64 -2.77 -30.01 -1.02
C GLY A 64 -4.00 -30.85 -1.39
N ALA A 65 -4.83 -30.37 -2.31
CA ALA A 65 -6.10 -31.01 -2.66
C ALA A 65 -5.95 -32.45 -3.18
N CYS A 66 -4.93 -32.74 -4.01
CA CYS A 66 -4.71 -34.11 -4.49
C CYS A 66 -4.26 -35.06 -3.36
N ALA A 67 -3.35 -34.61 -2.51
CA ALA A 67 -2.86 -35.40 -1.37
C ALA A 67 -3.98 -35.65 -0.35
N GLU A 68 -4.81 -34.66 -0.08
CA GLU A 68 -5.95 -34.78 0.82
C GLU A 68 -7.05 -35.68 0.25
N ALA A 69 -7.34 -35.59 -1.06
CA ALA A 69 -8.27 -36.51 -1.72
C ALA A 69 -7.76 -37.96 -1.65
N GLN A 70 -6.47 -38.16 -1.88
CA GLN A 70 -5.83 -39.47 -1.78
C GLN A 70 -5.90 -40.00 -0.34
N ARG A 71 -5.57 -39.20 0.67
CA ARG A 71 -5.67 -39.55 2.09
C ARG A 71 -7.11 -39.96 2.47
N GLN A 72 -8.10 -39.16 2.11
CA GLN A 72 -9.51 -39.46 2.39
C GLN A 72 -10.00 -40.74 1.71
N PHE A 73 -9.43 -41.07 0.55
CA PHE A 73 -9.72 -42.27 -0.22
C PHE A 73 -9.03 -43.51 0.38
N GLU A 74 -7.76 -43.40 0.76
CA GLU A 74 -7.00 -44.44 1.46
C GLU A 74 -7.62 -44.77 2.83
N GLU A 75 -8.07 -43.76 3.59
CA GLU A 75 -8.80 -43.94 4.85
C GLU A 75 -10.13 -44.68 4.69
N LEU A 76 -10.84 -44.46 3.57
CA LEU A 76 -12.10 -45.16 3.28
C LEU A 76 -11.87 -46.66 2.98
N LEU A 77 -10.65 -47.03 2.58
CA LEU A 77 -10.27 -48.34 2.08
C LEU A 77 -9.14 -48.98 2.88
N ALA A 78 -8.92 -48.53 4.11
CA ALA A 78 -7.89 -49.06 5.01
C ALA A 78 -8.03 -50.59 5.23
N ASP A 79 -9.23 -51.14 5.00
CA ASP A 79 -9.56 -52.57 5.10
C ASP A 79 -9.44 -53.35 3.76
N ARG A 80 -9.00 -52.71 2.67
CA ARG A 80 -8.95 -53.30 1.31
C ARG A 80 -7.63 -52.95 0.57
N PRO A 81 -6.55 -53.74 0.75
CA PRO A 81 -5.24 -53.44 0.16
C PRO A 81 -5.18 -53.63 -1.37
N ALA A 82 -6.20 -54.26 -1.97
CA ALA A 82 -6.29 -54.54 -3.41
C ALA A 82 -6.66 -53.31 -4.26
N VAL A 83 -7.10 -52.21 -3.63
CA VAL A 83 -7.46 -50.97 -4.32
C VAL A 83 -6.30 -49.98 -4.24
N ARG A 84 -5.79 -49.55 -5.40
CA ARG A 84 -4.66 -48.60 -5.45
C ARG A 84 -5.00 -47.35 -6.26
N VAL A 85 -4.64 -46.20 -5.72
CA VAL A 85 -4.69 -44.92 -6.44
C VAL A 85 -3.50 -44.87 -7.40
N VAL A 86 -3.77 -44.91 -8.70
CA VAL A 86 -2.76 -44.83 -9.77
C VAL A 86 -2.39 -43.38 -10.05
N GLN A 87 -3.37 -42.48 -10.00
CA GLN A 87 -3.15 -41.08 -10.32
C GLN A 87 -4.17 -40.19 -9.63
N ALA A 88 -3.72 -39.14 -8.96
CA ALA A 88 -4.56 -38.06 -8.47
C ALA A 88 -4.30 -36.81 -9.31
N ALA A 89 -5.31 -36.35 -10.05
CA ALA A 89 -5.24 -35.13 -10.83
C ALA A 89 -6.37 -34.19 -10.43
N LEU A 90 -6.11 -32.88 -10.37
CA LEU A 90 -7.20 -31.92 -10.28
C LEU A 90 -8.08 -32.06 -11.52
N ALA A 91 -9.40 -32.12 -11.33
CA ALA A 91 -10.32 -32.12 -12.44
C ALA A 91 -10.03 -30.89 -13.32
N PRO A 92 -9.87 -31.06 -14.65
CA PRO A 92 -9.81 -29.93 -15.57
C PRO A 92 -11.05 -29.10 -15.29
N LYS A 93 -10.83 -27.82 -15.02
CA LYS A 93 -11.92 -26.93 -14.67
C LYS A 93 -12.88 -26.94 -15.85
N ARG A 94 -14.09 -27.48 -15.65
CA ARG A 94 -15.18 -27.47 -16.65
C ARG A 94 -15.22 -26.07 -17.25
N THR A 95 -15.27 -25.99 -18.58
CA THR A 95 -15.25 -24.77 -19.39
C THR A 95 -15.89 -23.62 -18.63
N TRP A 96 -15.13 -22.55 -18.43
CA TRP A 96 -15.62 -21.38 -17.71
C TRP A 96 -16.73 -20.74 -18.52
N GLU A 97 -17.97 -21.17 -18.30
CA GLU A 97 -19.11 -20.32 -18.64
C GLU A 97 -18.89 -19.01 -17.89
N ALA A 98 -19.06 -17.88 -18.60
CA ALA A 98 -18.88 -16.57 -18.02
C ALA A 98 -19.74 -16.48 -16.75
N VAL A 99 -19.15 -16.27 -15.58
CA VAL A 99 -19.91 -16.14 -14.33
C VAL A 99 -20.11 -14.66 -14.06
N SER A 100 -21.36 -14.21 -14.08
CA SER A 100 -21.70 -12.86 -13.62
C SER A 100 -21.86 -12.86 -12.10
N THR A 101 -21.27 -11.85 -11.45
CA THR A 101 -21.40 -11.65 -10.00
C THR A 101 -22.38 -10.54 -9.73
N TRP A 102 -23.38 -10.83 -8.92
CA TRP A 102 -24.45 -9.91 -8.56
C TRP A 102 -24.45 -9.68 -7.05
N HIS A 103 -24.65 -8.42 -6.66
CA HIS A 103 -24.74 -7.96 -5.28
C HIS A 103 -26.18 -7.66 -4.94
N MET A 104 -26.54 -7.96 -3.70
CA MET A 104 -27.69 -7.32 -3.08
C MET A 104 -27.34 -5.86 -2.81
N SER A 105 -28.17 -4.93 -3.23
CA SER A 105 -28.03 -3.51 -2.94
C SER A 105 -29.29 -3.02 -2.23
N ARG A 106 -29.11 -2.10 -1.26
CA ARG A 106 -30.20 -1.47 -0.52
C ARG A 106 -30.23 0.01 -0.84
N GLU A 107 -31.39 0.51 -1.22
CA GLU A 107 -31.51 1.95 -1.45
C GLU A 107 -31.29 2.71 -0.13
N PRO A 108 -30.41 3.73 -0.11
CA PRO A 108 -30.16 4.48 1.12
C PRO A 108 -31.43 5.17 1.62
N ALA A 109 -31.72 5.02 2.92
CA ALA A 109 -32.92 5.56 3.57
C ALA A 109 -32.90 7.09 3.77
N TRP A 110 -31.77 7.76 3.52
CA TRP A 110 -31.68 9.20 3.67
C TRP A 110 -32.26 9.92 2.43
N HIS A 111 -33.11 10.91 2.67
CA HIS A 111 -33.69 11.73 1.61
C HIS A 111 -32.62 12.60 0.96
N ALA A 112 -32.49 12.50 -0.36
CA ALA A 112 -31.62 13.37 -1.14
C ALA A 112 -32.43 14.53 -1.69
N ASN A 113 -32.08 15.74 -1.26
CA ASN A 113 -32.60 16.97 -1.87
C ASN A 113 -31.91 17.18 -3.23
N ALA A 114 -32.40 18.14 -4.03
CA ALA A 114 -31.81 18.43 -5.34
C ALA A 114 -30.28 18.66 -5.29
N ALA A 115 -29.79 19.29 -4.21
CA ALA A 115 -28.36 19.57 -4.00
C ALA A 115 -27.51 18.34 -3.62
N THR A 116 -28.10 17.28 -3.07
CA THR A 116 -27.37 16.08 -2.59
C THR A 116 -27.67 14.83 -3.42
N ARG A 117 -28.52 14.93 -4.44
CA ARG A 117 -28.85 13.84 -5.36
C ARG A 117 -27.60 13.23 -6.02
N TRP A 118 -26.68 14.08 -6.48
CA TRP A 118 -25.43 13.61 -7.08
C TRP A 118 -24.55 12.79 -6.12
N ILE A 119 -24.59 13.09 -4.81
CA ILE A 119 -23.87 12.33 -3.78
C ILE A 119 -24.55 10.98 -3.57
N LYS A 120 -25.89 10.95 -3.49
CA LYS A 120 -26.67 9.72 -3.38
C LYS A 120 -26.39 8.81 -4.58
N ASP A 121 -26.41 9.36 -5.78
CA ASP A 121 -26.16 8.63 -7.01
C ASP A 121 -24.70 8.12 -7.05
N ALA A 122 -23.72 8.97 -6.73
CA ALA A 122 -22.33 8.56 -6.65
C ALA A 122 -22.13 7.42 -5.65
N TRP A 123 -22.75 7.51 -4.46
CA TRP A 123 -22.71 6.50 -3.41
C TRP A 123 -23.34 5.18 -3.86
N ILE A 124 -24.50 5.22 -4.51
CA ILE A 124 -25.13 4.03 -5.06
C ILE A 124 -24.23 3.46 -6.15
N HIS A 125 -23.85 4.24 -7.17
CA HIS A 125 -23.11 3.76 -8.33
C HIS A 125 -21.70 3.26 -8.06
N SER A 126 -21.05 3.76 -7.00
CA SER A 126 -19.76 3.25 -6.55
C SER A 126 -19.86 1.94 -5.77
N GLY A 127 -21.06 1.54 -5.31
CA GLY A 127 -21.29 0.36 -4.47
C GLY A 127 -21.42 0.62 -2.98
N GLY A 128 -21.53 1.87 -2.56
CA GLY A 128 -21.75 2.23 -1.16
C GLY A 128 -23.06 1.63 -0.60
N ALA A 129 -24.05 1.46 -1.47
CA ALA A 129 -25.33 0.80 -1.23
C ALA A 129 -25.29 -0.74 -1.26
N ASP A 130 -24.17 -1.35 -1.65
CA ASP A 130 -24.07 -2.81 -1.77
C ASP A 130 -23.98 -3.48 -0.39
N GLU A 131 -24.79 -4.50 -0.15
CA GLU A 131 -24.84 -5.31 1.05
C GLU A 131 -23.89 -6.52 0.94
N ARG A 132 -23.59 -7.20 2.07
CA ARG A 132 -22.59 -8.30 2.13
C ARG A 132 -22.97 -9.58 1.38
N ARG A 133 -24.05 -9.55 0.60
CA ARG A 133 -24.66 -10.72 -0.01
C ARG A 133 -24.49 -10.68 -1.51
N MET A 134 -24.01 -11.79 -2.08
CA MET A 134 -23.75 -11.90 -3.50
C MET A 134 -24.19 -13.26 -4.03
N VAL A 135 -24.64 -13.29 -5.27
CA VAL A 135 -24.95 -14.52 -6.01
C VAL A 135 -24.18 -14.55 -7.31
N HIS A 136 -23.86 -15.75 -7.75
CA HIS A 136 -23.15 -16.01 -8.99
C HIS A 136 -24.12 -16.67 -9.97
N LEU A 137 -24.31 -16.04 -11.13
CA LEU A 137 -25.11 -16.61 -12.22
C LEU A 137 -24.17 -17.16 -13.30
N GLN A 138 -24.54 -18.29 -13.89
CA GLN A 138 -23.93 -18.77 -15.11
C GLN A 138 -24.40 -17.92 -16.29
N GLY A 139 -23.47 -17.50 -17.14
CA GLY A 139 -23.69 -16.54 -18.21
C GLY A 139 -23.78 -15.09 -17.72
N GLU A 140 -24.25 -14.22 -18.63
CA GLU A 140 -24.51 -12.81 -18.31
C GLU A 140 -25.58 -12.65 -17.23
N GLY A 141 -26.58 -13.55 -17.20
CA GLY A 141 -27.66 -13.58 -16.23
C GLY A 141 -28.60 -12.36 -16.30
N ALA A 142 -29.88 -12.58 -15.98
CA ALA A 142 -30.85 -11.49 -15.82
C ALA A 142 -30.90 -11.01 -14.35
N PRO A 143 -31.20 -9.73 -14.08
CA PRO A 143 -31.36 -9.23 -12.71
C PRO A 143 -32.41 -10.02 -11.91
N GLU A 144 -33.53 -10.37 -12.55
CA GLU A 144 -34.62 -11.16 -11.96
C GLU A 144 -34.15 -12.54 -11.48
N GLN A 145 -33.28 -13.20 -12.25
CA GLN A 145 -32.69 -14.49 -11.87
C GLN A 145 -31.78 -14.35 -10.65
N ALA A 146 -31.04 -13.24 -10.56
CA ALA A 146 -30.19 -12.97 -9.41
C ALA A 146 -31.02 -12.67 -8.16
N GLU A 147 -32.14 -11.95 -8.28
CA GLU A 147 -33.07 -11.70 -7.18
C GLU A 147 -33.75 -12.98 -6.69
N ALA A 148 -34.20 -13.84 -7.61
CA ALA A 148 -34.76 -15.13 -7.26
C ALA A 148 -33.77 -16.00 -6.47
N LEU A 149 -32.50 -16.03 -6.88
CA LEU A 149 -31.46 -16.73 -6.12
C LEU A 149 -31.17 -16.08 -4.77
N LEU A 150 -31.17 -14.75 -4.68
CA LEU A 150 -30.97 -14.04 -3.40
C LEU A 150 -32.13 -14.26 -2.41
N GLN A 151 -33.35 -14.47 -2.92
CA GLN A 151 -34.53 -14.81 -2.11
C GLN A 151 -34.47 -16.26 -1.61
N LEU A 152 -34.04 -17.20 -2.46
CA LEU A 152 -33.99 -18.62 -2.15
C LEU A 152 -32.83 -18.99 -1.24
N ASP A 153 -31.67 -18.39 -1.47
CA ASP A 153 -30.55 -18.55 -0.58
C ASP A 153 -30.89 -17.85 0.75
N SER A 154 -30.50 -18.43 1.88
CA SER A 154 -30.56 -17.79 3.20
C SER A 154 -29.17 -17.45 3.73
N GLY A 155 -28.15 -17.52 2.86
CA GLY A 155 -26.74 -17.29 3.17
C GLY A 155 -26.52 -16.12 4.12
N GLY A 156 -25.67 -16.34 5.14
CA GLY A 156 -25.53 -15.45 6.28
C GLY A 156 -25.32 -13.97 5.92
N GLY A 157 -25.98 -13.08 6.66
CA GLY A 157 -26.00 -11.64 6.39
C GLY A 157 -27.39 -11.05 6.60
N VAL A 158 -27.65 -9.90 5.97
CA VAL A 158 -28.97 -9.28 5.95
C VAL A 158 -29.90 -10.10 5.04
N PRO A 159 -31.11 -10.48 5.48
CA PRO A 159 -32.04 -11.22 4.64
C PRO A 159 -32.48 -10.38 3.44
N PHE A 160 -32.74 -11.02 2.30
CA PHE A 160 -33.28 -10.33 1.15
C PHE A 160 -34.74 -9.96 1.44
N VAL A 161 -35.12 -8.70 1.20
CA VAL A 161 -36.49 -8.23 1.42
C VAL A 161 -36.97 -7.62 0.11
N PRO A 162 -37.96 -8.25 -0.56
CA PRO A 162 -38.52 -7.73 -1.80
C PRO A 162 -38.99 -6.28 -1.63
N GLY A 163 -38.72 -5.44 -2.64
CA GLY A 163 -39.07 -4.02 -2.62
C GLY A 163 -38.12 -3.10 -1.84
N MET A 164 -37.29 -3.62 -0.94
CA MET A 164 -36.22 -2.85 -0.27
C MET A 164 -34.82 -3.17 -0.80
N HIS A 165 -34.63 -4.38 -1.35
CA HIS A 165 -33.36 -4.86 -1.88
C HIS A 165 -33.49 -5.13 -3.39
N HIS A 166 -32.42 -4.81 -4.12
CA HIS A 166 -32.31 -5.00 -5.57
C HIS A 166 -31.02 -5.74 -5.92
N ALA A 167 -31.06 -6.61 -6.93
CA ALA A 167 -29.85 -7.25 -7.45
C ALA A 167 -29.11 -6.33 -8.43
N ARG A 168 -27.80 -6.22 -8.27
CA ARG A 168 -26.96 -5.38 -9.13
C ARG A 168 -25.67 -6.06 -9.53
N ARG A 169 -25.27 -5.93 -10.79
CA ARG A 169 -23.96 -6.41 -11.25
C ARG A 169 -22.81 -5.70 -10.51
N ALA A 170 -21.85 -6.50 -10.08
CA ALA A 170 -20.60 -6.06 -9.49
C ALA A 170 -19.87 -5.07 -10.39
N MET A 171 -19.25 -4.05 -9.81
CA MET A 171 -18.29 -3.24 -10.56
C MET A 171 -17.04 -4.06 -10.85
N GLY A 172 -16.52 -3.98 -12.06
CA GLY A 172 -15.32 -4.70 -12.47
C GLY A 172 -15.13 -4.67 -13.97
N ALA A 173 -14.00 -5.23 -14.43
CA ALA A 173 -13.79 -5.44 -15.85
C ALA A 173 -14.75 -6.49 -16.39
N ALA A 174 -15.28 -6.28 -17.59
CA ALA A 174 -16.13 -7.27 -18.26
C ALA A 174 -15.38 -8.61 -18.36
N ALA A 175 -16.06 -9.70 -18.01
CA ALA A 175 -15.49 -11.03 -18.13
C ALA A 175 -15.17 -11.28 -19.62
N PRO A 176 -13.92 -11.59 -19.99
CA PRO A 176 -13.64 -11.94 -21.37
C PRO A 176 -14.38 -13.24 -21.73
N PRO A 177 -14.90 -13.39 -22.95
CA PRO A 177 -15.33 -14.69 -23.45
C PRO A 177 -14.09 -15.58 -23.49
N LEU A 178 -14.11 -16.70 -22.76
CA LEU A 178 -12.94 -17.56 -22.58
C LEU A 178 -13.28 -18.96 -23.07
N ASN A 179 -12.63 -19.38 -24.15
CA ASN A 179 -12.83 -20.70 -24.74
C ASN A 179 -11.89 -21.78 -24.15
N THR A 180 -10.72 -21.43 -23.55
CA THR A 180 -9.81 -22.41 -22.89
C THR A 180 -9.00 -21.89 -21.68
N GLU A 181 -8.55 -22.79 -20.78
CA GLU A 181 -7.72 -22.46 -19.59
C GLU A 181 -6.31 -21.93 -19.95
N ARG A 182 -5.76 -22.35 -21.09
CA ARG A 182 -4.44 -21.92 -21.57
C ARG A 182 -4.45 -20.43 -21.93
N ASP A 183 -5.52 -19.97 -22.56
CA ASP A 183 -5.76 -18.56 -22.91
C ASP A 183 -5.88 -17.70 -21.64
N VAL A 184 -6.53 -18.22 -20.60
CA VAL A 184 -6.65 -17.52 -19.30
C VAL A 184 -5.29 -17.26 -18.67
N ARG A 185 -4.38 -18.24 -18.68
CA ARG A 185 -3.07 -18.09 -18.03
C ARG A 185 -2.16 -17.14 -18.80
N ALA A 186 -2.05 -17.32 -20.12
CA ALA A 186 -1.23 -16.47 -20.97
C ALA A 186 -1.74 -15.02 -20.97
N ARG A 187 -3.07 -14.82 -21.01
CA ARG A 187 -3.69 -13.50 -20.92
C ARG A 187 -3.54 -12.87 -19.55
N ARG A 188 -3.54 -13.67 -18.47
CA ARG A 188 -3.25 -13.17 -17.11
C ARG A 188 -1.80 -12.72 -16.96
N SER A 189 -0.83 -13.49 -17.45
CA SER A 189 0.57 -13.06 -17.42
C SER A 189 0.79 -11.82 -18.28
N ALA A 190 0.20 -11.79 -19.48
CA ALA A 190 0.26 -10.62 -20.37
C ALA A 190 -0.40 -9.39 -19.73
N MET A 191 -1.56 -9.56 -19.07
CA MET A 191 -2.22 -8.48 -18.35
C MET A 191 -1.35 -7.95 -17.20
N ASN A 192 -0.74 -8.84 -16.40
CA ASN A 192 0.17 -8.41 -15.34
C ASN A 192 1.36 -7.63 -15.87
N TRP A 193 1.97 -8.10 -16.96
CA TRP A 193 3.05 -7.38 -17.62
C TRP A 193 2.58 -6.04 -18.20
N ALA A 194 1.40 -5.99 -18.80
CA ALA A 194 0.81 -4.74 -19.30
C ALA A 194 0.50 -3.75 -18.16
N LEU A 195 0.06 -4.23 -17.00
CA LEU A 195 -0.17 -3.41 -15.81
C LEU A 195 1.14 -2.90 -15.21
N ALA A 196 2.16 -3.74 -15.12
CA ALA A 196 3.49 -3.34 -14.66
C ALA A 196 4.14 -2.33 -15.62
N ALA A 197 4.06 -2.60 -16.93
CA ALA A 197 4.56 -1.70 -17.96
C ALA A 197 3.77 -0.38 -17.97
N GLY A 198 2.43 -0.44 -17.85
CA GLY A 198 1.57 0.72 -17.73
C GLY A 198 1.89 1.55 -16.48
N TYR A 199 2.14 0.89 -15.34
CA TYR A 199 2.58 1.53 -14.11
C TYR A 199 3.88 2.30 -14.31
N LEU A 200 4.91 1.65 -14.88
CA LEU A 200 6.19 2.30 -15.19
C LEU A 200 6.03 3.42 -16.21
N ALA A 201 5.17 3.25 -17.22
CA ALA A 201 4.89 4.26 -18.23
C ALA A 201 4.23 5.50 -17.63
N PHE A 202 3.21 5.35 -16.76
CA PHE A 202 2.58 6.49 -16.09
C PHE A 202 3.52 7.18 -15.10
N LEU A 203 4.38 6.43 -14.40
CA LEU A 203 5.44 7.02 -13.57
C LEU A 203 6.42 7.84 -14.42
N ALA A 204 6.95 7.26 -15.49
CA ALA A 204 7.85 7.96 -16.42
C ALA A 204 7.17 9.17 -17.05
N TYR A 205 5.87 9.07 -17.35
CA TYR A 205 5.08 10.17 -17.88
C TYR A 205 4.93 11.33 -16.89
N GLY A 206 4.65 11.01 -15.62
CA GLY A 206 4.64 12.00 -14.54
C GLY A 206 5.98 12.69 -14.38
N TRP A 207 7.06 11.91 -14.44
CA TRP A 207 8.42 12.42 -14.39
C TRP A 207 8.72 13.39 -15.53
N THR A 208 8.42 13.01 -16.78
CA THR A 208 8.67 13.87 -17.95
C THR A 208 7.79 15.11 -17.94
N ALA A 209 6.55 15.00 -17.48
CA ALA A 209 5.65 16.13 -17.30
C ALA A 209 6.24 17.21 -16.37
N HIS A 210 6.99 16.80 -15.35
CA HIS A 210 7.65 17.74 -14.44
C HIS A 210 8.74 18.58 -15.12
N ILE A 211 9.51 17.97 -16.03
CA ILE A 211 10.64 18.63 -16.72
C ILE A 211 10.12 19.68 -17.73
N LEU A 212 8.87 19.56 -18.17
CA LEU A 212 8.31 20.41 -19.21
C LEU A 212 7.88 21.79 -18.68
N PRO A 213 8.05 22.86 -19.50
CA PRO A 213 7.54 24.18 -19.17
C PRO A 213 6.01 24.18 -18.96
N ARG A 214 5.51 25.08 -18.09
CA ARG A 214 4.09 25.14 -17.66
C ARG A 214 3.06 25.05 -18.79
N ARG A 215 3.30 25.74 -19.92
CA ARG A 215 2.39 25.70 -21.08
C ARG A 215 2.25 24.30 -21.68
N TRP A 216 3.30 23.50 -21.63
CA TRP A 216 3.31 22.12 -22.14
C TRP A 216 2.75 21.12 -21.14
N GLN A 217 2.77 21.43 -19.84
CA GLN A 217 2.17 20.57 -18.81
C GLN A 217 0.65 20.41 -19.03
N VAL A 218 -0.04 21.47 -19.47
CA VAL A 218 -1.48 21.40 -19.81
C VAL A 218 -1.72 20.48 -21.01
N VAL A 219 -0.88 20.57 -22.04
CA VAL A 219 -0.95 19.70 -23.23
C VAL A 219 -0.74 18.23 -22.84
N VAL A 220 0.22 17.99 -21.96
CA VAL A 220 0.57 16.66 -21.41
C VAL A 220 -0.52 16.12 -20.46
N ALA A 221 -1.42 16.95 -19.92
CA ALA A 221 -2.56 16.46 -19.15
C ALA A 221 -3.66 15.81 -20.03
N VAL A 222 -3.78 16.22 -21.31
CA VAL A 222 -4.81 15.71 -22.23
C VAL A 222 -4.77 14.19 -22.42
N PRO A 223 -3.63 13.54 -22.75
CA PRO A 223 -3.58 12.08 -22.87
C PRO A 223 -3.82 11.35 -21.54
N LEU A 224 -3.56 11.99 -20.38
CA LEU A 224 -3.93 11.42 -19.08
C LEU A 224 -5.45 11.39 -18.90
N ILE A 225 -6.16 12.43 -19.34
CA ILE A 225 -7.64 12.45 -19.34
C ILE A 225 -8.20 11.35 -20.26
N ALA A 226 -7.61 11.17 -21.45
CA ALA A 226 -8.01 10.11 -22.37
C ALA A 226 -7.73 8.71 -21.80
N ALA A 227 -6.53 8.51 -21.23
CA ALA A 227 -6.16 7.27 -20.57
C ALA A 227 -7.06 6.96 -19.36
N ALA A 228 -7.42 8.00 -18.58
CA ALA A 228 -8.36 7.90 -17.48
C ALA A 228 -9.73 7.41 -17.96
N TRP A 229 -10.27 7.98 -19.04
CA TRP A 229 -11.51 7.50 -19.62
C TRP A 229 -11.43 6.03 -20.07
N LEU A 230 -10.37 5.65 -20.79
CA LEU A 230 -10.18 4.29 -21.31
C LEU A 230 -9.99 3.24 -20.21
N LEU A 231 -9.17 3.53 -19.21
CA LEU A 231 -8.94 2.62 -18.08
C LEU A 231 -10.18 2.54 -17.19
N GLY A 232 -10.88 3.67 -17.00
CA GLY A 232 -12.11 3.74 -16.22
C GLY A 232 -13.25 2.94 -16.85
N SER A 233 -13.49 3.13 -18.15
CA SER A 233 -14.47 2.36 -18.91
C SER A 233 -14.15 0.87 -18.92
N ARG A 234 -12.88 0.48 -19.03
CA ARG A 234 -12.47 -0.93 -18.88
C ARG A 234 -12.69 -1.46 -17.47
N ALA A 235 -12.29 -0.72 -16.44
CA ALA A 235 -12.38 -1.14 -15.04
C ALA A 235 -13.84 -1.25 -14.55
N THR A 236 -14.77 -0.57 -15.21
CA THR A 236 -16.20 -0.56 -14.88
C THR A 236 -17.07 -1.25 -15.92
N GLY A 237 -16.46 -1.88 -16.94
CA GLY A 237 -17.16 -2.40 -18.12
C GLY A 237 -18.15 -3.55 -17.84
N ASN A 238 -18.11 -4.16 -16.66
CA ASN A 238 -19.05 -5.22 -16.27
C ASN A 238 -20.48 -4.73 -16.04
N ALA A 239 -20.68 -3.43 -15.81
CA ALA A 239 -22.00 -2.84 -15.62
C ALA A 239 -22.07 -1.45 -16.26
N GLU A 240 -23.27 -1.07 -16.72
CA GLU A 240 -23.50 0.32 -17.08
C GLU A 240 -23.38 1.21 -15.84
N ARG A 241 -22.54 2.24 -15.97
CA ARG A 241 -22.20 3.18 -14.91
C ARG A 241 -22.18 4.58 -15.51
N PRO A 242 -22.61 5.60 -14.74
CA PRO A 242 -22.55 6.97 -15.19
C PRO A 242 -21.11 7.34 -15.53
N TRP A 243 -20.95 8.21 -16.53
CA TRP A 243 -19.64 8.61 -17.03
C TRP A 243 -18.72 9.15 -15.93
N THR A 244 -19.28 9.80 -14.90
CA THR A 244 -18.55 10.33 -13.74
C THR A 244 -17.86 9.23 -12.93
N VAL A 245 -18.52 8.10 -12.70
CA VAL A 245 -17.94 6.96 -11.97
C VAL A 245 -16.89 6.26 -12.82
N ARG A 246 -17.12 6.14 -14.13
CA ARG A 246 -16.15 5.58 -15.07
C ARG A 246 -14.89 6.43 -15.11
N PHE A 247 -15.05 7.72 -15.40
CA PHE A 247 -13.95 8.67 -15.43
C PHE A 247 -13.23 8.74 -14.08
N GLY A 248 -13.98 8.79 -12.98
CA GLY A 248 -13.45 8.73 -11.63
C GLY A 248 -12.53 7.52 -11.45
N ALA A 249 -13.02 6.30 -11.65
CA ALA A 249 -12.23 5.08 -11.48
C ALA A 249 -10.94 5.05 -12.31
N GLY A 250 -10.94 5.60 -13.53
CA GLY A 250 -9.74 5.64 -14.35
C GLY A 250 -8.82 6.83 -14.09
N ALA A 251 -9.37 8.01 -13.81
CA ALA A 251 -8.64 9.19 -13.36
C ALA A 251 -7.86 8.84 -12.09
N MET A 252 -8.52 8.09 -11.22
CA MET A 252 -7.95 7.56 -10.02
C MET A 252 -6.67 6.74 -10.26
N LEU A 253 -6.69 5.81 -11.22
CA LEU A 253 -5.53 4.99 -11.57
C LEU A 253 -4.44 5.81 -12.28
N VAL A 254 -4.83 6.65 -13.23
CA VAL A 254 -3.90 7.37 -14.11
C VAL A 254 -3.22 8.53 -13.40
N PHE A 255 -4.00 9.44 -12.80
CA PHE A 255 -3.44 10.60 -12.11
C PHE A 255 -2.75 10.22 -10.81
N GLY A 256 -3.20 9.15 -10.13
CA GLY A 256 -2.48 8.61 -8.98
C GLY A 256 -1.05 8.22 -9.34
N LEU A 257 -0.89 7.42 -10.40
CA LEU A 257 0.42 6.93 -10.84
C LEU A 257 1.29 8.02 -11.48
N ALA A 258 0.71 8.85 -12.36
CA ALA A 258 1.42 9.97 -12.95
C ALA A 258 1.81 11.02 -11.89
N GLY A 259 0.94 11.26 -10.90
CA GLY A 259 1.23 12.12 -9.76
C GLY A 259 2.43 11.63 -8.96
N SER A 260 2.55 10.32 -8.70
CA SER A 260 3.73 9.73 -8.06
C SER A 260 5.01 10.02 -8.83
N GLY A 261 4.99 9.83 -10.15
CA GLY A 261 6.13 10.10 -11.03
C GLY A 261 6.55 11.57 -11.02
N TYR A 262 5.57 12.47 -11.04
CA TYR A 262 5.79 13.91 -10.93
C TYR A 262 6.42 14.27 -9.59
N MET A 263 5.94 13.67 -8.49
CA MET A 263 6.42 13.94 -7.13
C MET A 263 7.88 13.53 -6.91
N ILE A 264 8.33 12.43 -7.52
CA ILE A 264 9.74 11.98 -7.43
C ILE A 264 10.69 13.08 -7.92
N ASN A 265 10.24 13.95 -8.83
CA ASN A 265 11.05 15.02 -9.43
C ASN A 265 10.86 16.39 -8.74
N THR A 266 9.73 16.64 -8.05
CA THR A 266 9.44 17.92 -7.35
C THR A 266 10.19 18.14 -6.03
N ALA A 267 11.30 17.44 -5.77
CA ALA A 267 12.06 17.61 -4.52
C ALA A 267 12.65 19.03 -4.34
N GLU A 268 12.53 19.93 -5.33
CA GLU A 268 12.91 21.34 -5.20
C GLU A 268 11.81 22.22 -4.54
N PRO A 269 12.13 22.92 -3.44
CA PRO A 269 11.14 23.54 -2.55
C PRO A 269 10.63 24.94 -2.97
N ARG A 270 10.61 25.32 -4.25
CA ARG A 270 10.29 26.72 -4.64
C ARG A 270 9.26 26.84 -5.74
N GLY A 271 7.97 26.83 -5.37
CA GLY A 271 6.90 27.32 -6.26
C GLY A 271 5.49 27.28 -5.66
N LEU A 272 4.74 28.38 -5.83
CA LEU A 272 3.32 28.55 -5.46
C LEU A 272 2.37 27.46 -6.02
N ASN A 273 2.78 26.72 -7.06
CA ASN A 273 2.01 25.60 -7.61
C ASN A 273 2.11 24.30 -6.79
N MET A 274 3.05 24.21 -5.83
CA MET A 274 3.14 23.09 -4.89
C MET A 274 1.87 23.02 -4.03
N GLY A 275 1.24 24.16 -3.71
CA GLY A 275 0.00 24.19 -2.94
C GLY A 275 -1.20 23.57 -3.67
N LEU A 276 -1.35 23.82 -4.99
CA LEU A 276 -2.45 23.26 -5.79
C LEU A 276 -2.26 21.76 -6.04
N LEU A 277 -1.04 21.32 -6.37
CA LEU A 277 -0.72 19.90 -6.53
C LEU A 277 -0.87 19.16 -5.20
N LEU A 278 -0.39 19.74 -4.10
CA LEU A 278 -0.58 19.20 -2.76
C LEU A 278 -2.07 19.17 -2.39
N ALA A 279 -2.86 20.18 -2.75
CA ALA A 279 -4.31 20.19 -2.49
C ALA A 279 -5.06 19.13 -3.31
N ILE A 280 -4.75 18.95 -4.60
CA ILE A 280 -5.32 17.89 -5.43
C ILE A 280 -4.90 16.52 -4.89
N MET A 281 -3.65 16.39 -4.45
CA MET A 281 -3.12 15.17 -3.85
C MET A 281 -3.75 14.87 -2.50
N ILE A 282 -3.90 15.85 -1.61
CA ILE A 282 -4.58 15.68 -0.32
C ILE A 282 -6.05 15.35 -0.55
N THR A 283 -6.72 16.05 -1.46
CA THR A 283 -8.14 15.81 -1.77
C THR A 283 -8.33 14.43 -2.38
N GLY A 284 -7.46 14.04 -3.30
CA GLY A 284 -7.40 12.68 -3.82
C GLY A 284 -7.16 11.70 -2.70
N LEU A 285 -6.05 11.81 -1.97
CA LEU A 285 -5.64 10.90 -0.91
C LEU A 285 -6.68 10.78 0.22
N LEU A 286 -7.41 11.85 0.53
CA LEU A 286 -8.56 11.82 1.44
C LEU A 286 -9.76 11.12 0.80
N ALA A 287 -10.17 11.50 -0.41
CA ALA A 287 -11.28 10.85 -1.09
C ALA A 287 -11.02 9.35 -1.26
N PHE A 288 -9.81 8.96 -1.67
CA PHE A 288 -9.37 7.58 -1.86
C PHE A 288 -9.09 6.82 -0.58
N GLY A 289 -8.35 7.44 0.33
CA GLY A 289 -8.01 6.85 1.62
C GLY A 289 -9.29 6.56 2.37
N VAL A 290 -10.23 7.51 2.44
CA VAL A 290 -11.52 7.31 3.10
C VAL A 290 -12.39 6.32 2.34
N TRP A 291 -12.60 6.49 1.03
CA TRP A 291 -13.52 5.66 0.25
C TRP A 291 -13.00 4.23 0.04
N GLY A 292 -11.72 4.09 -0.29
CA GLY A 292 -11.06 2.81 -0.46
C GLY A 292 -10.89 2.08 0.86
N SER A 293 -10.50 2.77 1.95
CA SER A 293 -10.44 2.15 3.27
C SER A 293 -11.82 1.78 3.77
N TRP A 294 -12.85 2.56 3.45
CA TRP A 294 -14.23 2.19 3.71
C TRP A 294 -14.59 0.84 3.04
N TYR A 295 -14.26 0.63 1.75
CA TYR A 295 -14.49 -0.67 1.11
C TYR A 295 -13.59 -1.79 1.66
N ALA A 296 -12.32 -1.49 1.94
CA ALA A 296 -11.41 -2.43 2.58
C ALA A 296 -11.98 -2.89 3.91
N CYS A 297 -12.60 -1.97 4.66
CA CYS A 297 -13.13 -2.23 5.98
C CYS A 297 -14.52 -2.87 5.95
N LYS A 298 -15.48 -2.32 5.18
CA LYS A 298 -16.88 -2.73 5.12
C LYS A 298 -17.06 -4.24 4.91
N PHE A 299 -16.16 -4.90 4.20
CA PHE A 299 -16.24 -6.33 3.87
C PHE A 299 -15.10 -7.20 4.43
N SER A 300 -14.18 -6.65 5.23
CA SER A 300 -13.06 -7.41 5.78
C SER A 300 -13.31 -7.86 7.22
N ARG A 301 -12.82 -9.06 7.56
CA ARG A 301 -12.68 -9.50 8.97
C ARG A 301 -11.75 -8.55 9.74
N ILE A 302 -10.81 -7.91 9.05
CA ILE A 302 -9.87 -6.94 9.63
C ILE A 302 -10.62 -5.74 10.23
N ALA A 303 -11.69 -5.23 9.60
CA ALA A 303 -12.45 -4.12 10.18
C ALA A 303 -13.25 -4.52 11.42
N ARG A 304 -13.79 -5.73 11.44
CA ARG A 304 -14.41 -6.29 12.66
C ARG A 304 -13.41 -6.35 13.81
N ASN A 305 -12.14 -6.55 13.47
CA ASN A 305 -11.03 -6.59 14.42
C ASN A 305 -10.22 -5.29 14.43
N ALA A 306 -10.67 -4.19 13.82
CA ALA A 306 -9.86 -2.98 13.70
C ALA A 306 -9.63 -2.34 15.07
N VAL A 307 -10.64 -2.38 15.94
CA VAL A 307 -10.50 -2.00 17.36
C VAL A 307 -9.53 -2.92 18.10
N ALA A 308 -9.46 -4.20 17.73
CA ALA A 308 -8.49 -5.14 18.30
C ALA A 308 -7.07 -4.97 17.72
N LEU A 309 -6.95 -4.42 16.49
CA LEU A 309 -5.68 -4.15 15.82
C LEU A 309 -5.15 -2.74 16.09
N SER A 310 -5.99 -1.81 16.57
CA SER A 310 -5.55 -0.45 16.86
C SER A 310 -4.46 -0.39 17.92
N PRO A 311 -4.45 -1.20 19.00
CA PRO A 311 -3.32 -1.20 19.93
C PRO A 311 -2.04 -1.64 19.23
N VAL A 312 -2.08 -2.66 18.36
CA VAL A 312 -0.88 -3.12 17.61
C VAL A 312 -0.31 -2.02 16.72
N LEU A 313 -1.16 -1.14 16.18
CA LEU A 313 -0.74 -0.01 15.34
C LEU A 313 -0.30 1.22 16.13
N VAL A 314 -0.96 1.51 17.26
CA VAL A 314 -0.72 2.72 18.08
C VAL A 314 0.41 2.52 19.06
N LEU A 315 0.55 1.33 19.64
CA LEU A 315 1.54 1.02 20.67
C LEU A 315 3.00 1.22 20.24
N PRO A 316 3.42 1.01 18.97
CA PRO A 316 4.77 1.36 18.55
C PRO A 316 4.98 2.86 18.29
N LEU A 317 3.93 3.67 18.10
CA LEU A 317 4.07 5.09 17.74
C LEU A 317 4.87 5.92 18.77
N PRO A 318 4.67 5.75 20.09
CA PRO A 318 5.49 6.42 21.10
C PRO A 318 6.99 6.15 20.99
N TRP A 319 7.41 5.04 20.39
CA TRP A 319 8.82 4.72 20.14
C TRP A 319 9.29 5.11 18.74
N VAL A 320 8.46 4.89 17.72
CA VAL A 320 8.82 5.19 16.32
C VAL A 320 8.98 6.69 16.09
N ILE A 321 8.10 7.52 16.65
CA ILE A 321 8.15 8.97 16.46
C ILE A 321 9.47 9.58 16.99
N PRO A 322 9.87 9.38 18.25
CA PRO A 322 11.14 9.92 18.74
C PRO A 322 12.35 9.31 18.03
N PHE A 323 12.30 8.04 17.62
CA PHE A 323 13.38 7.44 16.83
C PHE A 323 13.56 8.13 15.48
N VAL A 324 12.47 8.38 14.73
CA VAL A 324 12.52 9.12 13.47
C VAL A 324 13.00 10.55 13.70
N ALA A 325 12.57 11.19 14.79
CA ALA A 325 13.01 12.53 15.14
C ALA A 325 14.51 12.60 15.42
N GLN A 326 15.04 11.63 16.17
CA GLN A 326 16.45 11.52 16.48
C GLN A 326 17.30 11.32 15.21
N ILE A 327 16.83 10.51 14.26
CA ILE A 327 17.47 10.38 12.94
C ILE A 327 17.52 11.73 12.23
N MET A 328 16.42 12.47 12.21
CA MET A 328 16.38 13.78 11.53
C MET A 328 17.29 14.81 12.21
N GLN A 329 17.26 14.90 13.53
CA GLN A 329 18.18 15.77 14.29
C GLN A 329 19.65 15.37 14.07
N SER A 330 19.94 14.07 14.01
CA SER A 330 21.27 13.54 13.72
C SER A 330 21.74 13.92 12.32
N VAL A 331 20.88 13.78 11.30
CA VAL A 331 21.19 14.21 9.94
C VAL A 331 21.47 15.72 9.90
N TYR A 332 20.67 16.53 10.59
CA TYR A 332 20.88 17.98 10.67
C TYR A 332 22.24 18.34 11.28
N LEU A 333 22.54 17.79 12.46
CA LEU A 333 23.76 18.09 13.21
C LEU A 333 25.01 17.43 12.60
N SER A 334 24.85 16.38 11.79
CA SER A 334 25.97 15.70 11.11
C SER A 334 26.73 16.62 10.15
N VAL A 335 26.05 17.58 9.53
CA VAL A 335 26.68 18.61 8.68
C VAL A 335 27.64 19.48 9.49
N PHE A 336 27.33 19.70 10.76
CA PHE A 336 28.18 20.45 11.69
C PHE A 336 29.18 19.57 12.42
N GLY A 337 29.09 18.24 12.31
CA GLY A 337 29.92 17.30 13.06
C GLY A 337 29.66 17.29 14.57
N ILE A 338 28.45 17.68 14.99
CA ILE A 338 28.05 17.76 16.41
C ILE A 338 27.15 16.57 16.75
N PRO A 339 27.36 15.87 17.88
CA PRO A 339 26.48 14.77 18.29
C PRO A 339 25.13 15.30 18.78
N THR A 340 24.05 14.56 18.54
CA THR A 340 22.70 14.95 18.97
C THR A 340 22.56 15.09 20.49
N SER A 341 23.36 14.36 21.26
CA SER A 341 23.34 14.43 22.72
C SER A 341 23.91 15.72 23.30
N ALA A 342 24.61 16.53 22.48
CA ALA A 342 25.21 17.79 22.92
C ALA A 342 24.25 18.98 22.86
N VAL A 343 23.16 18.85 22.09
CA VAL A 343 22.21 19.94 21.86
C VAL A 343 20.95 19.66 22.65
N ASN A 344 20.52 20.65 23.44
CA ASN A 344 19.24 20.55 24.12
C ASN A 344 18.12 20.82 23.13
N VAL A 345 17.23 19.85 22.93
CA VAL A 345 16.04 20.01 22.09
C VAL A 345 14.82 19.74 22.93
N ASP A 346 13.92 20.72 23.00
CA ASP A 346 12.64 20.55 23.68
C ASP A 346 11.92 19.28 23.15
N PRO A 347 11.45 18.38 24.03
CA PRO A 347 10.67 17.22 23.64
C PRO A 347 9.54 17.54 22.66
N VAL A 348 8.88 18.70 22.81
CA VAL A 348 7.78 19.12 21.92
C VAL A 348 8.24 19.22 20.46
N TYR A 349 9.41 19.83 20.20
CA TYR A 349 9.93 19.95 18.84
C TYR A 349 10.41 18.62 18.27
N THR A 350 10.86 17.69 19.13
CA THR A 350 11.19 16.31 18.75
C THR A 350 9.96 15.59 18.16
N TYR A 351 8.75 15.82 18.70
CA TYR A 351 7.55 15.28 18.08
C TYR A 351 7.18 15.98 16.77
N PHE A 352 7.34 17.30 16.69
CA PHE A 352 6.97 18.06 15.48
C PHE A 352 7.82 17.74 14.25
N ILE A 353 9.13 17.54 14.41
CA ILE A 353 10.01 17.21 13.28
C ILE A 353 9.64 15.86 12.64
N ALA A 354 9.22 14.89 13.46
CA ALA A 354 8.79 13.57 13.00
C ALA A 354 7.33 13.53 12.53
N LEU A 355 6.48 14.46 12.98
CA LEU A 355 5.06 14.48 12.62
C LEU A 355 4.84 14.57 11.10
N LYS A 356 5.62 15.41 10.41
CA LYS A 356 5.48 15.61 8.96
C LYS A 356 5.76 14.32 8.16
N PRO A 357 6.94 13.67 8.27
CA PRO A 357 7.20 12.43 7.54
C PRO A 357 6.29 11.28 7.97
N VAL A 358 5.94 11.19 9.26
CA VAL A 358 5.01 10.17 9.77
C VAL A 358 3.62 10.35 9.20
N ALA A 359 3.09 11.59 9.16
CA ALA A 359 1.78 11.89 8.60
C ALA A 359 1.72 11.58 7.09
N VAL A 360 2.77 11.94 6.35
CA VAL A 360 2.87 11.61 4.91
C VAL A 360 2.95 10.09 4.70
N GLY A 361 3.78 9.39 5.48
CA GLY A 361 3.89 7.93 5.43
C GLY A 361 2.58 7.23 5.78
N ALA A 362 1.88 7.68 6.82
CA ALA A 362 0.56 7.18 7.20
C ALA A 362 -0.47 7.44 6.08
N GLY A 363 -0.46 8.62 5.47
CA GLY A 363 -1.29 8.94 4.32
C GLY A 363 -1.04 8.00 3.13
N ALA A 364 0.22 7.71 2.82
CA ALA A 364 0.58 6.79 1.73
C ALA A 364 0.17 5.33 2.04
N LEU A 365 0.25 4.91 3.30
CA LEU A 365 -0.25 3.61 3.75
C LEU A 365 -1.77 3.51 3.61
N LEU A 366 -2.50 4.53 4.05
CA LEU A 366 -3.96 4.62 3.90
C LEU A 366 -4.37 4.64 2.44
N PHE A 367 -3.62 5.34 1.59
CA PHE A 367 -3.84 5.34 0.15
C PHE A 367 -3.64 3.94 -0.46
N SER A 368 -2.55 3.25 -0.11
CA SER A 368 -2.26 1.89 -0.57
C SER A 368 -3.31 0.88 -0.09
N LEU A 369 -3.76 1.01 1.17
CA LEU A 369 -4.85 0.22 1.72
C LEU A 369 -6.16 0.53 0.98
N GLY A 370 -6.39 1.79 0.64
CA GLY A 370 -7.54 2.23 -0.15
C GLY A 370 -7.55 1.60 -1.53
N LEU A 371 -6.39 1.56 -2.22
CA LEU A 371 -6.23 0.86 -3.51
C LEU A 371 -6.49 -0.64 -3.36
N ALA A 372 -6.02 -1.27 -2.29
CA ALA A 372 -6.28 -2.68 -2.02
C ALA A 372 -7.78 -2.95 -1.79
N GLY A 373 -8.46 -2.08 -1.05
CA GLY A 373 -9.90 -2.11 -0.82
C GLY A 373 -10.68 -1.96 -2.13
N LEU A 374 -10.28 -1.01 -2.97
CA LEU A 374 -10.87 -0.76 -4.27
C LEU A 374 -10.64 -1.94 -5.23
N ALA A 375 -9.42 -2.48 -5.30
CA ALA A 375 -9.11 -3.65 -6.12
C ALA A 375 -9.92 -4.89 -5.71
N ARG A 376 -10.16 -5.06 -4.40
CA ARG A 376 -11.04 -6.10 -3.87
C ARG A 376 -12.50 -5.86 -4.25
N TYR A 377 -12.98 -4.62 -4.17
CA TYR A 377 -14.34 -4.25 -4.56
C TYR A 377 -14.57 -4.45 -6.08
N LEU A 378 -13.58 -4.13 -6.91
CA LEU A 378 -13.64 -4.28 -8.38
C LEU A 378 -13.44 -5.72 -8.87
N TYR A 379 -13.43 -6.71 -7.98
CA TYR A 379 -13.23 -8.13 -8.30
C TYR A 379 -12.00 -8.38 -9.18
N TRP A 380 -10.90 -7.68 -8.91
CA TRP A 380 -9.64 -7.96 -9.59
C TRP A 380 -9.34 -9.46 -9.47
N PRO A 381 -9.10 -10.17 -10.59
CA PRO A 381 -9.26 -11.61 -10.68
C PRO A 381 -8.63 -12.34 -9.49
N VAL A 382 -9.52 -12.94 -8.69
CA VAL A 382 -9.34 -13.56 -7.37
C VAL A 382 -8.21 -14.62 -7.29
N GLY A 383 -7.64 -15.01 -8.43
CA GLY A 383 -6.47 -15.88 -8.52
C GLY A 383 -5.13 -15.25 -8.13
N GLN A 384 -5.09 -13.95 -7.81
CA GLN A 384 -3.85 -13.19 -7.57
C GLN A 384 -3.78 -12.50 -6.20
N LYS A 385 -4.54 -12.94 -5.19
CA LYS A 385 -4.53 -12.32 -3.85
C LYS A 385 -3.12 -12.09 -3.28
N VAL A 386 -2.21 -13.03 -3.53
CA VAL A 386 -0.80 -12.92 -3.11
C VAL A 386 -0.06 -11.84 -3.91
N THR A 387 -0.24 -11.78 -5.23
CA THR A 387 0.39 -10.77 -6.10
C THR A 387 -0.17 -9.37 -5.82
N SER A 388 -1.47 -9.22 -5.58
CA SER A 388 -2.06 -7.93 -5.22
C SER A 388 -1.61 -7.48 -3.84
N LEU A 389 -1.52 -8.40 -2.86
CA LEU A 389 -0.99 -8.08 -1.54
C LEU A 389 0.49 -7.69 -1.60
N ALA A 390 1.29 -8.43 -2.38
CA ALA A 390 2.71 -8.13 -2.60
C ALA A 390 2.89 -6.79 -3.31
N LEU A 391 2.10 -6.50 -4.35
CA LEU A 391 2.15 -5.21 -5.05
C LEU A 391 1.78 -4.06 -4.12
N VAL A 392 0.70 -4.19 -3.33
CA VAL A 392 0.30 -3.17 -2.35
C VAL A 392 1.39 -2.98 -1.30
N ALA A 393 2.00 -4.06 -0.80
CA ALA A 393 3.10 -3.98 0.16
C ALA A 393 4.35 -3.33 -0.44
N CYS A 394 4.71 -3.64 -1.69
CA CYS A 394 5.81 -3.00 -2.40
C CYS A 394 5.54 -1.50 -2.66
N VAL A 395 4.32 -1.15 -3.08
CA VAL A 395 3.91 0.25 -3.29
C VAL A 395 3.95 1.00 -1.95
N ALA A 396 3.36 0.45 -0.89
CA ALA A 396 3.44 1.03 0.45
C ALA A 396 4.90 1.21 0.92
N GLY A 397 5.73 0.17 0.77
CA GLY A 397 7.14 0.20 1.15
C GLY A 397 7.94 1.26 0.37
N THR A 398 7.74 1.34 -0.95
CA THR A 398 8.39 2.36 -1.79
C THR A 398 7.96 3.76 -1.36
N TYR A 399 6.68 4.01 -1.12
CA TYR A 399 6.22 5.31 -0.60
C TYR A 399 6.84 5.68 0.74
N VAL A 400 6.91 4.74 1.69
CA VAL A 400 7.52 4.98 3.01
C VAL A 400 9.00 5.33 2.85
N VAL A 401 9.74 4.56 2.05
CA VAL A 401 11.16 4.79 1.79
C VAL A 401 11.39 6.13 1.08
N THR A 402 10.59 6.46 0.06
CA THR A 402 10.69 7.75 -0.63
C THR A 402 10.36 8.91 0.30
N THR A 403 9.33 8.79 1.14
CA THR A 403 8.97 9.81 2.13
C THR A 403 10.11 10.05 3.12
N LEU A 404 10.71 8.97 3.63
CA LEU A 404 11.85 9.07 4.54
C LEU A 404 13.07 9.70 3.85
N ASN A 405 13.39 9.27 2.63
CA ASN A 405 14.51 9.81 1.86
C ASN A 405 14.33 11.30 1.55
N THR A 406 13.14 11.72 1.10
CA THR A 406 12.84 13.14 0.87
C THR A 406 12.91 13.97 2.15
N ALA A 407 12.45 13.43 3.28
CA ALA A 407 12.58 14.09 4.57
C ALA A 407 14.06 14.30 4.93
N VAL A 408 14.89 13.26 4.85
CA VAL A 408 16.35 13.34 5.09
C VAL A 408 17.01 14.38 4.19
N GLN A 409 16.69 14.38 2.89
CA GLN A 409 17.22 15.37 1.94
C GLN A 409 16.83 16.81 2.31
N HIS A 410 15.58 17.04 2.71
CA HIS A 410 15.13 18.36 3.16
C HIS A 410 15.83 18.81 4.44
N VAL A 411 16.07 17.90 5.39
CA VAL A 411 16.83 18.19 6.60
C VAL A 411 18.28 18.53 6.28
N GLY A 412 18.94 17.73 5.44
CA GLY A 412 20.30 18.01 4.98
C GLY A 412 20.41 19.35 4.24
N ALA A 413 19.45 19.68 3.37
CA ALA A 413 19.39 20.97 2.69
C ALA A 413 19.10 22.14 3.65
N ALA A 414 18.38 21.93 4.74
CA ALA A 414 18.21 22.93 5.79
C ALA A 414 19.53 23.16 6.54
N ALA A 415 20.24 22.10 6.92
CA ALA A 415 21.53 22.17 7.58
C ALA A 415 22.59 22.86 6.72
N MET A 416 22.66 22.54 5.41
CA MET A 416 23.56 23.21 4.47
C MET A 416 23.27 24.71 4.34
N ARG A 417 21.99 25.11 4.31
CA ARG A 417 21.60 26.53 4.30
C ARG A 417 21.95 27.24 5.60
N ALA A 418 21.85 26.56 6.74
CA ALA A 418 22.26 27.08 8.03
C ALA A 418 23.79 27.27 8.09
N ALA A 419 24.56 26.26 7.66
CA ALA A 419 26.02 26.34 7.55
C ALA A 419 26.47 27.47 6.61
N GLN A 420 25.80 27.61 5.46
CA GLN A 420 26.06 28.71 4.53
C GLN A 420 25.76 30.07 5.17
N SER A 421 24.62 30.23 5.83
CA SER A 421 24.26 31.49 6.51
C SER A 421 25.31 31.86 7.56
N ALA A 422 25.74 30.88 8.36
CA ALA A 422 26.79 31.06 9.35
C ALA A 422 28.15 31.43 8.73
N SER A 423 28.51 30.84 7.59
CA SER A 423 29.73 31.20 6.84
C SER A 423 29.69 32.63 6.27
N GLU A 424 28.50 33.14 5.98
CA GLU A 424 28.26 34.52 5.55
C GLU A 424 28.15 35.50 6.74
N GLY A 425 28.37 35.04 7.97
CA GLY A 425 28.32 35.86 9.18
C GLY A 425 26.90 36.20 9.65
N ARG A 426 25.88 35.50 9.14
CA ARG A 426 24.47 35.66 9.51
C ARG A 426 24.01 34.52 10.42
N ASP A 427 23.18 34.84 11.40
CA ASP A 427 22.59 33.79 12.25
C ASP A 427 21.71 32.87 11.39
N PRO A 428 21.87 31.53 11.49
CA PRO A 428 21.03 30.60 10.77
C PRO A 428 19.60 30.62 11.31
N ALA A 429 18.63 30.31 10.44
CA ALA A 429 17.27 30.10 10.87
C ALA A 429 17.17 28.86 11.78
N GLY A 430 16.38 28.96 12.85
CA GLY A 430 16.08 27.85 13.74
C GLY A 430 15.48 26.65 13.02
N PHE A 431 15.82 25.45 13.47
CA PHE A 431 15.35 24.21 12.88
C PHE A 431 14.75 23.30 13.95
N PHE A 432 13.41 23.33 14.09
CA PHE A 432 12.65 22.50 15.04
C PHE A 432 13.29 22.44 16.44
N GLY A 433 13.43 23.60 17.08
CA GLY A 433 14.01 23.72 18.43
C GLY A 433 15.53 23.65 18.49
N ILE A 434 16.22 23.44 17.35
CA ILE A 434 17.67 23.60 17.23
C ILE A 434 17.94 25.02 16.74
N ASP A 435 18.31 25.90 17.66
CA ASP A 435 18.68 27.27 17.36
C ASP A 435 20.21 27.42 17.44
N GLY A 436 20.80 27.89 16.34
CA GLY A 436 22.23 28.18 16.26
C GLY A 436 22.45 29.69 16.24
N GLN A 437 23.40 30.18 17.04
CA GLN A 437 23.76 31.59 17.11
C GLN A 437 25.25 31.79 16.86
N LEU A 438 25.61 32.85 16.13
CA LEU A 438 27.01 33.23 15.94
C LEU A 438 27.51 34.03 17.14
N LEU A 439 28.34 33.40 17.95
CA LEU A 439 28.93 34.00 19.15
C LEU A 439 30.45 34.10 19.01
N CYS A 440 31.03 35.06 19.72
CA CYS A 440 32.47 35.10 19.93
C CYS A 440 32.85 34.24 21.13
N VAL A 441 34.03 33.63 21.09
CA VAL A 441 34.52 32.74 22.16
C VAL A 441 35.88 33.19 22.69
N SER A 442 36.10 33.01 23.99
CA SER A 442 37.41 33.22 24.61
C SER A 442 37.63 32.24 25.74
N ALA A 443 38.87 31.79 25.87
CA ALA A 443 39.27 30.89 26.94
C ALA A 443 39.19 31.61 28.30
N VAL A 444 38.60 30.95 29.28
CA VAL A 444 38.57 31.40 30.69
C VAL A 444 39.84 30.97 31.41
N VAL A 445 40.41 29.84 31.00
CA VAL A 445 41.65 29.25 31.53
C VAL A 445 42.76 29.34 30.49
N ASP A 446 44.02 29.40 30.93
CA ASP A 446 45.18 29.55 30.02
C ASP A 446 45.31 28.41 28.99
N ARG A 447 44.84 27.20 29.35
CA ARG A 447 44.87 26.01 28.50
C ARG A 447 43.54 25.26 28.56
N PRO A 448 42.52 25.69 27.81
CA PRO A 448 41.25 24.97 27.78
C PRO A 448 41.46 23.59 27.18
N ALA A 449 40.93 22.55 27.82
CA ALA A 449 40.85 21.22 27.23
C ALA A 449 39.88 21.28 26.03
N MET A 450 40.45 21.25 24.82
CA MET A 450 39.72 21.33 23.55
C MET A 450 40.01 20.08 22.71
N GLU A 451 38.97 19.49 22.15
CA GLU A 451 39.10 18.46 21.11
C GLU A 451 39.01 19.11 19.72
N ASN A 452 39.71 18.52 18.74
CA ASN A 452 39.77 18.98 17.33
C ASN A 452 40.46 20.33 17.08
N GLY A 453 41.31 20.79 18.00
CA GLY A 453 42.27 21.89 17.77
C GLY A 453 42.08 23.10 18.67
N PRO A 454 42.81 24.21 18.41
CA PRO A 454 42.80 25.39 19.29
C PRO A 454 41.46 26.15 19.22
N LEU A 455 41.13 26.93 20.25
CA LEU A 455 39.92 27.76 20.28
C LEU A 455 40.05 28.95 19.30
N PRO A 456 39.10 29.16 18.36
CA PRO A 456 39.14 30.28 17.42
C PRO A 456 38.68 31.58 18.11
N THR A 457 39.62 32.45 18.45
CA THR A 457 39.32 33.73 19.14
C THR A 457 39.13 34.92 18.19
N GLY A 458 39.52 34.78 16.92
CA GLY A 458 39.55 35.90 15.97
C GLY A 458 38.22 36.20 15.26
N HIS A 459 37.28 35.26 15.27
CA HIS A 459 36.05 35.33 14.48
C HIS A 459 34.90 34.60 15.18
N ARG A 460 33.69 34.82 14.66
CA ARG A 460 32.45 34.27 15.22
C ARG A 460 32.37 32.78 14.92
N VAL A 461 31.92 32.00 15.91
CA VAL A 461 31.64 30.58 15.77
C VAL A 461 30.17 30.32 16.00
N LEU A 462 29.64 29.29 15.35
CA LEU A 462 28.26 28.87 15.55
C LEU A 462 28.17 28.01 16.81
N VAL A 463 27.29 28.42 17.72
CA VAL A 463 27.02 27.75 18.99
C VAL A 463 25.54 27.36 19.01
N PHE A 464 25.25 26.15 19.46
CA PHE A 464 23.89 25.65 19.66
C PHE A 464 23.55 25.65 21.15
N ASP A 465 22.26 25.64 21.48
CA ASP A 465 21.83 25.52 22.88
C ASP A 465 22.33 24.20 23.50
N ARG A 466 22.93 24.29 24.68
CA ARG A 466 23.75 23.21 25.25
C ARG A 466 22.91 22.28 26.10
N ALA A 467 23.17 20.98 25.97
CA ALA A 467 22.74 19.98 26.94
C ALA A 467 23.91 19.64 27.89
N GLY A 468 23.91 20.21 29.10
CA GLY A 468 24.89 19.90 30.15
C GLY A 468 26.17 20.76 30.15
N ASP A 469 27.28 20.16 30.57
CA ASP A 469 28.55 20.84 30.84
C ASP A 469 29.51 20.88 29.64
N ASP A 470 29.15 20.25 28.53
CA ASP A 470 29.94 20.21 27.32
C ASP A 470 29.43 21.29 26.33
N LEU A 471 30.37 21.98 25.69
CA LEU A 471 30.12 23.02 24.71
C LEU A 471 30.67 22.57 23.36
N TRP A 472 29.79 22.50 22.37
CA TRP A 472 30.15 22.23 20.99
C TRP A 472 30.10 23.51 20.18
N LEU A 473 31.18 23.79 19.46
CA LEU A 473 31.33 24.97 18.60
C LEU A 473 31.56 24.49 17.17
N TRP A 474 30.97 25.18 16.20
CA TRP A 474 31.27 24.97 14.79
C TRP A 474 31.95 26.20 14.20
N ASP A 475 33.16 26.00 13.68
CA ASP A 475 33.98 27.05 13.09
C ASP A 475 33.77 27.12 11.56
N PRO A 476 33.10 28.18 11.04
CA PRO A 476 32.87 28.32 9.60
C PRO A 476 34.17 28.47 8.80
N GLY A 477 35.20 29.08 9.39
CA GLY A 477 36.49 29.29 8.75
C GLY A 477 37.23 27.97 8.51
N ARG A 478 37.10 27.00 9.43
CA ARG A 478 37.63 25.65 9.25
C ARG A 478 36.83 24.84 8.25
N ALA A 479 35.51 25.01 8.23
CA ALA A 479 34.64 24.29 7.30
C ALA A 479 34.96 24.62 5.83
N ALA A 480 35.48 25.82 5.56
CA ALA A 480 35.91 26.25 4.23
C ALA A 480 37.23 25.59 3.76
N LEU A 481 37.98 24.92 4.63
CA LEU A 481 39.30 24.34 4.32
C LEU A 481 39.16 22.84 3.97
N PRO A 482 39.35 22.40 2.71
CA PRO A 482 39.10 21.01 2.28
C PRO A 482 39.97 19.94 2.95
N ARG A 483 41.10 20.33 3.54
CA ARG A 483 42.03 19.45 4.29
C ARG A 483 42.38 20.02 5.66
N GLY A 484 41.52 20.90 6.18
CA GLY A 484 41.70 21.54 7.48
C GLY A 484 41.38 20.61 8.66
N PRO A 485 41.64 21.06 9.89
CA PRO A 485 41.11 20.41 11.09
C PRO A 485 39.57 20.34 11.02
N ARG A 486 38.98 19.39 11.76
CA ARG A 486 37.52 19.25 11.82
C ARG A 486 36.89 20.59 12.28
N PRO A 487 35.79 21.03 11.64
CA PRO A 487 35.16 22.31 11.96
C PRO A 487 34.43 22.28 13.31
N ALA A 488 34.02 21.08 13.77
CA ALA A 488 33.44 20.87 15.09
C ALA A 488 34.52 20.84 16.16
N LEU A 489 34.39 21.69 17.16
CA LEU A 489 35.23 21.77 18.34
C LEU A 489 34.40 21.39 19.56
N HIS A 490 35.02 20.68 20.50
CA HIS A 490 34.38 20.30 21.76
C HIS A 490 35.23 20.81 22.93
N ALA A 491 34.57 21.41 23.90
CA ALA A 491 35.18 22.03 25.07
C ALA A 491 34.29 21.83 26.30
N LYS A 492 34.87 21.91 27.50
CA LYS A 492 34.07 22.11 28.72
C LYS A 492 33.51 23.53 28.75
N ALA A 493 32.23 23.69 29.07
CA ALA A 493 31.56 24.98 29.10
C ALA A 493 32.20 25.95 30.10
N GLU A 494 32.72 25.45 31.23
CA GLU A 494 33.43 26.27 32.23
C GLU A 494 34.79 26.81 31.75
N HIS A 495 35.36 26.23 30.69
CA HIS A 495 36.64 26.67 30.12
C HIS A 495 36.49 27.75 29.05
N VAL A 496 35.28 28.01 28.56
CA VAL A 496 35.02 28.89 27.42
C VAL A 496 33.90 29.87 27.76
N SER A 497 34.18 31.16 27.60
CA SER A 497 33.17 32.21 27.67
C SER A 497 32.68 32.56 26.27
N THR A 498 31.37 32.64 26.10
CA THR A 498 30.70 33.08 24.86
C THR A 498 30.08 34.45 25.08
N TRP A 499 30.08 35.30 24.04
CA TRP A 499 29.34 36.57 24.06
C TRP A 499 28.86 36.96 22.67
N THR A 500 27.77 37.71 22.62
CA THR A 500 27.23 38.25 21.37
C THR A 500 28.10 39.42 20.90
N PRO A 501 28.58 39.41 19.64
CA PRO A 501 29.35 40.52 19.09
C PRO A 501 28.49 41.79 18.99
N THR A 502 29.01 42.92 19.47
CA THR A 502 28.37 44.23 19.33
C THR A 502 28.83 44.91 18.02
N GLY A 503 27.99 44.87 16.99
CA GLY A 503 28.21 45.52 15.70
C GLY A 503 29.13 44.76 14.73
N ASP A 504 29.65 45.44 13.70
CA ASP A 504 30.56 44.87 12.67
C ASP A 504 32.01 44.66 13.15
N ARG A 505 32.32 45.05 14.39
CA ARG A 505 33.64 44.79 14.97
C ARG A 505 33.75 43.28 15.19
N GLY A 506 34.80 42.65 14.63
CA GLY A 506 35.11 41.23 14.83
C GLY A 506 35.29 40.86 16.30
N CYS A 507 35.66 39.61 16.61
CA CYS A 507 35.74 39.09 17.98
C CYS A 507 36.93 39.62 18.81
N LYS A 508 37.18 40.94 18.78
CA LYS A 508 38.12 41.60 19.68
C LYS A 508 37.41 41.94 20.98
N ARG A 509 37.76 41.20 22.04
CA ARG A 509 37.33 41.51 23.41
C ARG A 509 37.91 42.89 23.75
N THR A 510 37.05 43.90 23.86
CA THR A 510 37.45 45.17 24.48
C THR A 510 37.68 44.84 25.95
N ASN A 511 38.94 44.91 26.41
CA ASN A 511 39.28 44.79 27.81
C ASN A 511 38.67 45.97 28.58
N GLY A 512 37.36 45.88 28.85
CA GLY A 512 36.67 46.72 29.81
C GLY A 512 36.98 46.18 31.20
N ARG A 513 37.67 47.02 31.98
CA ARG A 513 37.93 46.83 33.42
C ARG A 513 36.65 46.61 34.19
#